data_AF-A0A349JT88-F1
#
_entry.id   AF-A0A349JT88-F1
#
_cell.length_a   1.000
_cell.length_b   1.000
_cell.length_c   1.000
_cell.angle_alpha   90.00
_cell.angle_beta   90.00
_cell.angle_gamma   90.00
#
_symmetry.space_group_name_H-M   'P 1'
#
loop_
_entity.id
_entity.type
_entity.pdbx_description
1 polymer ?
#
loop_
_entity_poly.entity_id
_entity_poly.type
_entity_poly.pdbx_seq_one_letter_code
_entity_poly.pdbx_strand_id
1 'polypeptide(L)' 'MEGSTITDGQVITACQQSCPAEAIVFGNIRDSGSRVAQASHDERAYRVLDELINTQPAVSYLKKVTFHEVDSGEH' A
#
# COMPACT_ATOMS: atom_id res chain seq x y z
N MET A 1 -7.76 -9.79 -29.22
CA MET A 1 -7.74 -9.48 -27.78
C MET A 1 -8.59 -10.54 -27.09
N GLU A 2 -8.00 -11.68 -26.77
CA GLU A 2 -8.66 -12.66 -25.90
C GLU A 2 -8.89 -12.04 -24.51
N GLY A 3 -10.14 -12.07 -24.04
CA GLY A 3 -10.56 -11.53 -22.75
C GLY A 3 -10.13 -12.40 -21.57
N SER A 4 -8.82 -12.54 -21.37
CA SER A 4 -8.25 -13.18 -20.19
C SER A 4 -8.29 -12.22 -18.99
N THR A 5 -8.59 -12.74 -17.81
CA THR A 5 -8.53 -11.97 -16.56
C THR A 5 -7.09 -11.59 -16.26
N ILE A 6 -6.87 -10.32 -15.94
CA ILE A 6 -5.54 -9.82 -15.60
C ILE A 6 -5.09 -10.43 -14.27
N THR A 7 -3.89 -11.01 -14.28
CA THR A 7 -3.26 -11.60 -13.08
C THR A 7 -2.42 -10.56 -12.34
N ASP A 8 -2.21 -10.74 -11.02
CA ASP A 8 -1.36 -9.84 -10.24
C ASP A 8 0.07 -9.81 -10.82
N GLY A 9 0.62 -8.61 -10.99
CA GLY A 9 1.94 -8.42 -11.60
C GLY A 9 1.99 -8.46 -13.14
N GLN A 10 0.89 -8.74 -13.84
CA GLN A 10 0.85 -8.63 -15.31
C GLN A 10 0.91 -7.16 -15.77
N VAL A 11 0.43 -6.24 -14.92
CA VAL A 11 0.56 -4.79 -15.12
C VAL A 11 1.47 -4.25 -14.03
N ILE A 12 2.59 -3.66 -14.43
CA ILE A 12 3.56 -3.06 -13.51
C ILE A 12 3.79 -1.61 -13.94
N THR A 13 3.54 -0.68 -13.02
CA THR A 13 3.71 0.75 -13.31
C THR A 13 5.17 1.15 -13.32
N ALA A 14 5.52 2.25 -14.01
CA ALA A 14 6.90 2.72 -14.07
C ALA A 14 7.49 3.00 -12.67
N CYS A 15 6.70 3.60 -11.78
CA CYS A 15 7.13 3.90 -10.40
C CYS A 15 7.36 2.63 -9.58
N GLN A 16 6.52 1.60 -9.76
CA GLN A 16 6.72 0.30 -9.13
C GLN A 16 7.97 -0.41 -9.69
N GLN A 17 8.16 -0.43 -11.00
CA GLN A 17 9.34 -1.04 -11.63
C GLN A 17 10.65 -0.34 -11.22
N SER A 18 10.61 0.98 -11.08
CA SER A 18 11.82 1.78 -10.82
C SER A 18 12.22 1.80 -9.35
N CYS A 19 11.35 1.38 -8.42
CA CYS A 19 11.62 1.45 -7.00
C CYS A 19 12.34 0.18 -6.51
N PRO A 20 13.66 0.25 -6.20
CA PRO A 20 14.41 -0.93 -5.77
C PRO A 20 14.00 -1.44 -4.38
N ALA A 21 13.35 -0.59 -3.57
CA ALA A 21 12.86 -0.94 -2.25
C ALA A 21 11.44 -1.54 -2.26
N GLU A 22 10.84 -1.71 -3.45
CA GLU A 22 9.49 -2.29 -3.61
C GLU A 22 8.40 -1.55 -2.80
N ALA A 23 8.59 -0.24 -2.58
CA ALA A 23 7.72 0.56 -1.72
C ALA A 23 6.33 0.83 -2.32
N ILE A 24 6.17 0.67 -3.64
CA ILE A 24 4.92 0.91 -4.36
C ILE A 24 4.42 -0.42 -4.93
N VAL A 25 3.21 -0.81 -4.54
CA VAL A 25 2.54 -2.01 -5.04
C VAL A 25 1.27 -1.61 -5.77
N PHE A 26 1.17 -1.99 -7.04
CA PHE A 26 -0.03 -1.78 -7.87
C PHE A 26 -0.66 -3.13 -8.23
N GLY A 27 -1.99 -3.18 -8.27
CA GLY A 27 -2.73 -4.40 -8.59
C GLY A 27 -4.25 -4.21 -8.53
N ASN A 28 -4.98 -5.32 -8.60
CA ASN A 28 -6.45 -5.32 -8.53
C ASN A 28 -6.93 -5.51 -7.08
N ILE A 29 -7.42 -4.44 -6.45
CA ILE A 29 -7.93 -4.48 -5.07
C ILE A 29 -9.15 -5.40 -4.88
N ARG A 30 -9.88 -5.73 -5.95
CA ARG A 30 -11.02 -6.66 -5.88
C ARG A 30 -10.59 -8.12 -5.85
N ASP A 31 -9.34 -8.40 -6.20
CA ASP A 31 -8.73 -9.72 -6.03
C ASP A 31 -8.11 -9.80 -4.63
N SER A 32 -8.73 -10.56 -3.74
CA SER A 32 -8.29 -10.74 -2.35
C SER A 32 -6.93 -11.45 -2.24
N GLY A 33 -6.52 -12.18 -3.28
CA GLY A 33 -5.21 -12.81 -3.36
C GLY A 33 -4.09 -11.85 -3.77
N SER A 34 -4.42 -10.65 -4.26
CA SER A 34 -3.44 -9.68 -4.76
C SER A 34 -2.62 -9.04 -3.64
N ARG A 35 -1.39 -8.64 -3.98
CA ARG A 35 -0.49 -7.95 -3.03
C ARG A 35 -1.05 -6.60 -2.58
N VAL A 36 -1.76 -5.89 -3.46
CA VAL A 36 -2.38 -4.60 -3.10
C VAL A 36 -3.53 -4.77 -2.12
N ALA A 37 -4.37 -5.81 -2.27
CA ALA A 37 -5.45 -6.07 -1.33
C ALA A 37 -4.90 -6.37 0.07
N GLN A 38 -3.86 -7.21 0.16
CA GLN A 38 -3.19 -7.51 1.41
C GLN A 38 -2.58 -6.25 2.05
N ALA A 39 -1.86 -5.43 1.27
CA ALA A 39 -1.25 -4.19 1.77
C ALA A 39 -2.29 -3.14 2.21
N SER A 40 -3.41 -3.03 1.50
CA SER A 40 -4.50 -2.10 1.86
C SER A 40 -5.25 -2.51 3.13
N HIS A 41 -5.17 -3.78 3.54
CA HIS A 41 -5.77 -4.31 4.77
C HIS A 41 -4.78 -4.43 5.94
N ASP A 42 -3.51 -4.03 5.77
CA ASP A 42 -2.51 -3.97 6.85
C ASP A 42 -2.95 -2.98 7.93
N GLU A 43 -2.66 -3.27 9.20
CA GLU A 43 -3.02 -2.39 10.33
C GLU A 43 -2.39 -1.00 10.25
N ARG A 44 -1.30 -0.86 9.47
CA ARG A 44 -0.61 0.41 9.23
C ARG A 44 -1.15 1.16 8.02
N ALA A 45 -2.11 0.60 7.29
CA ALA A 45 -2.67 1.23 6.11
C ALA A 45 -3.55 2.42 6.49
N TYR A 46 -3.34 3.56 5.83
CA TYR A 46 -4.17 4.74 5.98
C TYR A 46 -4.32 5.47 4.64
N ARG A 47 -5.41 6.24 4.53
CA ARG A 47 -5.72 7.05 3.35
C ARG A 47 -5.57 8.53 3.69
N VAL A 48 -4.81 9.23 2.87
CA VAL A 48 -4.48 10.64 3.12
C VAL A 48 -5.74 11.50 2.99
N LEU A 49 -6.07 12.23 4.05
CA LEU A 49 -7.21 13.17 4.15
C LEU A 49 -8.61 12.54 3.99
N ASP A 50 -8.73 11.21 3.97
CA ASP A 50 -10.01 10.54 3.72
C ASP A 50 -11.01 10.80 4.86
N GLU A 51 -10.57 10.73 6.11
CA GLU A 51 -11.45 10.94 7.28
C GLU A 51 -11.98 12.37 7.43
N LEU A 52 -11.29 13.36 6.85
CA LEU A 52 -11.64 14.78 6.96
C LEU A 52 -12.53 15.26 5.81
N ILE A 53 -12.32 14.72 4.61
CA ILE A 53 -12.86 15.27 3.36
C ILE A 53 -13.59 14.19 2.51
N ASN A 54 -13.50 12.91 2.89
CA ASN A 54 -14.12 11.76 2.20
C ASN A 54 -13.77 11.71 0.69
N THR A 55 -12.48 11.85 0.39
CA THR A 55 -11.98 11.85 -1.00
C THR A 55 -11.93 10.46 -1.63
N GLN A 56 -12.07 9.39 -0.83
CA GLN A 56 -12.03 8.00 -1.28
C GLN A 56 -10.84 7.71 -2.21
N PRO A 57 -9.60 8.02 -1.77
CA PRO A 57 -8.43 7.91 -2.62
C PRO A 57 -8.15 6.45 -2.99
N ALA A 58 -7.73 6.24 -4.24
CA ALA A 58 -7.32 4.92 -4.73
C ALA A 58 -5.97 4.44 -4.18
N VAL A 59 -5.21 5.33 -3.52
CA VAL A 59 -3.88 5.05 -2.97
C VAL A 59 -3.95 4.97 -1.44
N SER A 60 -3.48 3.86 -0.89
CA SER A 60 -3.28 3.68 0.55
C SER A 60 -1.80 3.72 0.88
N TYR A 61 -1.43 4.36 1.98
CA TYR A 61 -0.06 4.45 2.46
C TYR A 61 0.12 3.58 3.69
N LEU A 62 1.33 3.04 3.88
CA LEU A 62 1.68 2.30 5.09
C LEU A 62 2.47 3.19 6.05
N LYS A 63 2.04 3.23 7.31
CA LYS A 63 2.74 3.99 8.35
C LYS A 63 4.16 3.47 8.53
N LYS A 64 5.13 4.40 8.50
CA LYS A 64 6.52 4.11 8.82
C LYS A 64 6.64 3.68 10.29
N VAL A 65 7.28 2.55 10.52
CA VAL A 65 7.63 2.07 11.87
C VAL A 65 9.08 2.44 12.12
N THR A 66 9.33 3.18 13.21
CA THR A 66 10.67 3.52 13.69
C THR A 66 10.86 2.96 15.09
N PHE A 67 12.00 2.31 15.33
CA PHE A 67 12.42 1.93 16.66
C PHE A 67 13.11 3.15 17.28
N HIS A 68 12.42 3.83 18.20
CA HIS A 68 13.04 4.83 19.05
C HIS A 68 13.49 4.14 20.34
N GLU A 69 14.72 4.42 20.78
CA GLU A 69 15.18 4.02 22.09
C GLU A 69 14.28 4.69 23.13
N VAL A 70 13.64 3.87 23.97
CA VAL A 70 12.82 4.39 25.06
C VAL A 70 13.82 4.88 26.10
N ASP A 71 14.06 6.19 26.16
CA ASP A 71 14.82 6.77 27.26
C ASP A 71 14.02 6.47 28.53
N SER A 72 14.49 5.50 29.30
CA SER A 72 14.01 5.24 30.66
C SER A 72 14.54 6.36 31.56
N GLY A 73 13.98 7.55 31.38
CA GLY A 73 14.22 8.69 32.23
C GLY A 73 13.51 8.50 33.57
N GLU A 74 14.28 8.15 34.59
CA GLU A 74 13.96 8.51 35.97
C GLU A 74 13.96 10.04 36.09
N HIS A 75 12.79 10.67 36.06
CA HIS A 75 12.43 11.78 36.95
C HIS A 75 10.91 11.91 37.09
#